data_AF-I0R1V5-F1
#
_entry.id   AF-I0R1V5-F1
#
_cell.length_a   1.000
_cell.length_b   1.000
_cell.length_c   1.000
_cell.angle_alpha   90.00
_cell.angle_beta   90.00
_cell.angle_gamma   90.00
#
_symmetry.space_group_name_H-M   'P 1'
#
loop_
_entity.id
_entity.type
_entity.pdbx_description
1 polymer ?
#
loop_
_entity_poly.entity_id
_entity_poly.type
_entity_poly.pdbx_seq_one_letter_code
_entity_poly.pdbx_strand_id
1 'polypeptide(L)'
;MFSFSLHSFATAGSRPAALVGLLVPDKGPGLFETTQALYADLASGRISVVVDTFPSGQAALTNTPVEGAVFNVPAPDDRVVSTTKPGQTNFPVNLNNPGLQEAINDNLDTLRESGVLGEIAEKWGFSPTAVAETVPNLL
;
A
#
# COMPACT_ATOMS: atom_id res chain seq x y z
N MET A 1 -17.87 5.79 -14.06
CA MET A 1 -16.47 5.37 -13.86
C MET A 1 -16.44 4.66 -12.52
N PHE A 2 -16.49 3.33 -12.53
CA PHE A 2 -16.43 2.53 -11.29
C PHE A 2 -15.09 1.79 -11.30
N SER A 3 -14.16 2.27 -10.48
CA SER A 3 -12.85 1.68 -10.30
C SER A 3 -12.91 0.75 -9.10
N PHE A 4 -12.68 -0.55 -9.29
CA PHE A 4 -12.61 -1.48 -8.18
C PHE A 4 -11.36 -1.24 -7.37
N SER A 5 -11.52 -1.19 -6.05
CA SER A 5 -10.46 -0.86 -5.11
C SER A 5 -10.20 -1.95 -4.08
N LEU A 6 -8.97 -2.45 -4.08
CA LEU A 6 -8.39 -3.16 -2.95
C LEU A 6 -7.77 -2.13 -1.99
N HIS A 7 -8.25 -2.08 -0.76
CA HIS A 7 -7.65 -1.23 0.28
C HIS A 7 -6.57 -2.04 0.98
N SER A 8 -5.37 -1.52 1.18
CA SER A 8 -4.52 -2.10 2.23
C SER A 8 -4.95 -1.48 3.56
N PHE A 9 -6.00 -2.01 4.20
CA PHE A 9 -6.20 -1.79 5.63
C PHE A 9 -5.31 -2.77 6.38
N ALA A 10 -4.12 -2.33 6.76
CA ALA A 10 -3.51 -2.89 7.95
C ALA A 10 -4.34 -2.40 9.12
N THR A 11 -4.74 -3.27 10.05
CA THR A 11 -4.88 -2.85 11.45
C THR A 11 -5.03 -3.99 12.44
N ALA A 12 -4.27 -3.89 13.52
CA ALA A 12 -4.88 -3.75 14.83
C ALA A 12 -4.69 -2.28 15.29
N GLY A 13 -5.76 -1.47 15.22
CA GLY A 13 -5.84 -0.08 15.74
C GLY A 13 -5.80 1.06 14.70
N SER A 14 -6.86 1.21 13.91
CA SER A 14 -7.20 2.29 12.94
C SER A 14 -6.11 3.31 12.52
N ARG A 15 -5.22 3.02 11.55
CA ARG A 15 -4.36 4.06 10.92
C ARG A 15 -4.09 3.80 9.42
N PRO A 16 -4.35 4.77 8.52
CA PRO A 16 -4.05 4.64 7.08
C PRO A 16 -2.53 4.74 6.83
N ALA A 17 -2.06 4.08 5.77
CA ALA A 17 -0.74 4.23 5.12
C ALA A 17 0.47 4.49 6.05
N ALA A 18 1.33 3.49 6.27
CA ALA A 18 2.63 3.74 6.89
C ALA A 18 3.43 4.77 6.08
N LEU A 19 3.94 5.79 6.76
CA LEU A 19 4.98 6.68 6.27
C LEU A 19 6.22 6.32 7.07
N VAL A 20 7.06 5.46 6.53
CA VAL A 20 8.44 5.39 7.02
C VAL A 20 9.03 6.80 6.73
N GLY A 21 9.53 7.54 7.73
CA GLY A 21 9.71 8.99 7.57
C GLY A 21 10.35 9.79 8.72
N LEU A 22 11.63 10.16 8.58
CA LEU A 22 12.33 11.35 9.10
C LEU A 22 13.63 11.66 8.29
N LEU A 23 13.68 12.83 7.66
CA LEU A 23 14.77 13.31 6.79
C LEU A 23 16.17 13.34 7.44
N VAL A 24 17.21 13.05 6.66
CA VAL A 24 18.58 13.54 6.93
C VAL A 24 18.63 15.02 6.52
N PRO A 25 19.00 15.96 7.41
CA PRO A 25 18.93 17.40 7.15
C PRO A 25 19.75 17.90 5.94
N ASP A 26 20.78 17.15 5.52
CA ASP A 26 21.78 17.63 4.55
C ASP A 26 21.60 17.10 3.12
N LYS A 27 20.64 16.20 2.87
CA LYS A 27 20.31 15.69 1.53
C LYS A 27 18.80 15.72 1.33
N GLY A 28 18.35 16.51 0.35
CA GLY A 28 16.94 16.58 -0.06
C GLY A 28 16.37 15.25 -0.56
N PRO A 29 15.08 15.21 -0.95
CA PRO A 29 14.43 13.98 -1.39
C PRO A 29 15.15 13.38 -2.61
N GLY A 30 15.37 12.06 -2.58
CA GLY A 30 15.95 11.28 -3.68
C GLY A 30 14.92 10.32 -4.25
N LEU A 31 14.95 10.12 -5.58
CA LEU A 31 14.15 9.11 -6.26
C LEU A 31 15.03 7.90 -6.58
N PHE A 32 14.41 6.72 -6.49
CA PHE A 32 15.05 5.44 -6.75
C PHE A 32 14.27 4.71 -7.83
N GLU A 33 14.99 4.10 -8.77
CA GLU A 33 14.39 3.31 -9.86
C GLU A 33 13.68 2.05 -9.35
N THR A 34 14.16 1.49 -8.24
CA THR A 34 13.62 0.26 -7.66
C THR A 34 13.56 0.33 -6.14
N THR A 35 12.57 -0.35 -5.55
CA THR A 35 12.47 -0.53 -4.09
C THR A 35 13.71 -1.22 -3.54
N GLN A 36 14.32 -2.15 -4.27
CA GLN A 36 15.55 -2.83 -3.84
C GLN A 36 16.71 -1.86 -3.67
N ALA A 37 16.91 -0.92 -4.61
CA ALA A 37 17.95 0.10 -4.50
C ALA A 37 17.71 1.03 -3.30
N LEU A 38 16.45 1.42 -3.08
CA LEU A 38 16.02 2.23 -1.94
C LEU A 38 16.32 1.56 -0.59
N TYR A 39 16.01 0.27 -0.44
CA TYR A 39 16.25 -0.47 0.80
C TYR A 39 17.71 -0.89 1.00
N ALA A 40 18.48 -1.10 -0.08
CA ALA A 40 19.93 -1.29 0.01
C ALA A 40 20.64 -0.04 0.55
N ASP A 41 20.15 1.15 0.19
CA ASP A 41 20.64 2.42 0.72
C ASP A 41 20.32 2.62 2.18
N LEU A 42 19.11 2.22 2.58
CA LEU A 42 18.72 2.23 3.97
C LEU A 42 19.62 1.27 4.77
N ALA A 43 19.84 0.06 4.26
CA ALA A 43 20.68 -0.96 4.90
C ALA A 43 22.15 -0.53 5.04
N SER A 44 22.69 0.18 4.05
CA SER A 44 24.07 0.70 4.09
C SER A 44 24.23 1.96 4.94
N GLY A 45 23.14 2.57 5.40
CA GLY A 45 23.16 3.86 6.09
C GLY A 45 23.39 5.06 5.16
N ARG A 46 23.34 4.88 3.84
CA ARG A 46 23.43 5.97 2.86
C ARG A 46 22.24 6.93 2.98
N ILE A 47 21.08 6.40 3.35
CA ILE A 47 19.89 7.16 3.76
C ILE A 47 19.44 6.66 5.13
N SER A 48 18.88 7.54 5.94
CA SER A 48 18.31 7.16 7.25
C SER A 48 16.88 6.68 7.15
N VAL A 49 16.19 7.03 6.07
CA VAL A 49 14.73 6.93 5.95
C VAL A 49 14.30 6.70 4.51
N VAL A 50 13.25 5.89 4.40
CA VAL A 50 12.52 5.57 3.18
C VAL A 50 11.10 6.05 3.35
N VAL A 51 10.48 6.69 2.36
CA VAL A 51 9.02 6.91 2.33
C VAL A 51 8.41 5.93 1.34
N ASP A 52 7.62 4.98 1.83
CA ASP A 52 7.00 3.91 1.02
C ASP A 52 5.63 3.53 1.60
N THR A 53 4.82 2.82 0.82
CA THR A 53 3.59 2.18 1.28
C THR A 53 3.87 1.03 2.24
N PHE A 54 3.00 0.84 3.24
CA PHE A 54 3.14 -0.24 4.23
C PHE A 54 3.32 -1.66 3.66
N PRO A 55 2.48 -2.15 2.71
CA PRO A 55 2.67 -3.47 2.11
C PRO A 55 4.01 -3.61 1.39
N SER A 56 4.43 -2.59 0.62
CA SER A 56 5.72 -2.60 -0.09
C SER A 56 6.88 -2.67 0.89
N GLY A 57 6.85 -1.85 1.95
CA GLY A 57 7.92 -1.84 2.94
C GLY A 57 8.02 -3.14 3.74
N GLN A 58 6.91 -3.79 4.07
CA GLN A 58 6.93 -5.12 4.71
C GLN A 58 7.60 -6.18 3.83
N ALA A 59 7.21 -6.21 2.54
CA ALA A 59 7.82 -7.12 1.57
C ALA A 59 9.31 -6.80 1.36
N ALA A 60 9.68 -5.52 1.30
CA ALA A 60 11.06 -5.08 1.13
C ALA A 60 11.94 -5.48 2.33
N LEU A 61 11.50 -5.27 3.58
CA LEU A 61 12.25 -5.67 4.76
C LEU A 61 12.36 -7.19 4.95
N THR A 62 11.42 -7.95 4.39
CA THR A 62 11.55 -9.42 4.33
C THR A 62 12.69 -9.84 3.40
N ASN A 63 12.85 -9.16 2.26
CA ASN A 63 13.87 -9.46 1.25
C ASN A 63 15.23 -8.82 1.56
N THR A 64 15.25 -7.67 2.23
CA THR A 64 16.45 -6.91 2.59
C THR A 64 16.29 -6.43 4.03
N PRO A 65 16.55 -7.30 5.02
CA PRO A 65 16.43 -6.95 6.42
C PRO A 65 17.38 -5.80 6.78
N VAL A 66 16.85 -4.81 7.49
CA VAL A 66 17.62 -3.70 8.05
C VAL A 66 17.47 -3.74 9.56
N GLU A 67 18.57 -3.95 10.27
CA GLU A 67 18.55 -4.02 11.74
C GLU A 67 18.04 -2.70 12.34
N GLY A 68 17.08 -2.80 13.26
CA GLY A 68 16.47 -1.64 13.92
C GLY A 68 15.50 -0.84 13.06
N ALA A 69 15.23 -1.24 11.81
CA ALA A 69 14.19 -0.59 11.01
C ALA A 69 12.80 -0.78 11.62
N VAL A 70 12.05 0.32 11.70
CA VAL A 70 10.69 0.34 12.24
C VAL A 70 9.76 1.05 11.28
N PHE A 71 8.51 0.58 11.22
CA PHE A 71 7.45 1.30 10.52
C PHE A 71 6.94 2.44 11.39
N ASN A 72 6.97 3.66 10.86
CA ASN A 72 6.22 4.77 11.41
C ASN A 72 4.92 4.92 10.58
N VAL A 73 3.78 5.02 11.24
CA VAL A 73 2.49 5.27 10.59
C VAL A 73 1.97 6.59 11.14
N PRO A 74 2.05 7.67 10.35
CA PRO A 74 1.71 9.00 10.81
C PRO A 74 0.21 9.05 11.07
N ALA A 75 -0.19 9.95 11.97
CA ALA A 75 -1.60 10.28 12.09
C ALA A 75 -2.10 10.91 10.77
N PRO A 76 -3.40 10.82 10.47
CA PRO A 76 -3.99 11.56 9.37
C PRO A 76 -3.63 13.05 9.43
N ASP A 77 -3.18 13.60 8.31
CA ASP A 77 -2.75 14.98 8.13
C ASP A 77 -3.30 15.51 6.81
N ASP A 78 -4.13 16.55 6.85
CA ASP A 78 -4.79 17.13 5.67
C ASP A 78 -3.80 17.72 4.66
N ARG A 79 -2.57 18.01 5.08
CA ARG A 79 -1.48 18.46 4.18
C ARG A 79 -0.92 17.30 3.34
N VAL A 80 -1.19 16.05 3.74
CA VAL A 80 -0.70 14.83 3.10
C VAL A 80 -1.88 13.91 2.82
N VAL A 81 -2.56 14.12 1.69
CA VAL A 81 -3.83 13.45 1.32
C VAL A 81 -3.78 11.93 1.45
N SER A 82 -2.63 11.28 1.20
CA SER A 82 -2.47 9.83 1.33
C SER A 82 -2.63 9.31 2.77
N THR A 83 -2.50 10.17 3.78
CA THR A 83 -2.68 9.83 5.20
C THR A 83 -4.15 9.91 5.65
N THR A 84 -5.01 10.60 4.90
CA THR A 84 -6.46 10.70 5.17
C THR A 84 -7.28 9.83 4.22
N LYS A 85 -6.78 9.64 2.98
CA LYS A 85 -7.37 8.78 1.97
C LYS A 85 -6.32 7.78 1.47
N PRO A 86 -6.25 6.57 2.05
CA PRO A 86 -5.23 5.60 1.68
C PRO A 86 -5.33 5.20 0.20
N GLY A 87 -4.18 4.84 -0.36
CA GLY A 87 -4.08 4.34 -1.73
C GLY A 87 -4.89 3.06 -1.94
N GLN A 88 -5.39 2.91 -3.16
CA GLN A 88 -6.24 1.82 -3.61
C GLN A 88 -5.54 1.05 -4.73
N THR A 89 -5.48 -0.28 -4.63
CA THR A 89 -4.92 -1.13 -5.69
C THR A 89 -6.03 -1.65 -6.59
N ASN A 90 -5.90 -1.42 -7.90
CA ASN A 90 -6.95 -1.68 -8.88
C ASN A 90 -6.37 -2.45 -10.07
N PHE A 91 -7.21 -3.20 -10.81
CA PHE A 91 -6.81 -3.79 -12.08
C PHE A 91 -6.98 -2.77 -13.21
N PRO A 92 -5.89 -2.33 -13.89
CA PRO A 92 -6.03 -1.47 -15.05
C PRO A 92 -6.68 -2.26 -16.20
N VAL A 93 -7.77 -1.74 -16.73
CA VAL A 93 -8.50 -2.32 -17.87
C VAL A 93 -8.64 -1.29 -18.98
N ASN A 94 -8.74 -1.75 -20.23
CA ASN A 94 -8.96 -0.86 -21.37
C ASN A 94 -10.35 -0.22 -21.27
N LEU A 95 -10.41 1.11 -21.37
CA LEU A 95 -11.66 1.88 -21.34
C LEU A 95 -12.66 1.45 -22.43
N ASN A 96 -12.16 0.93 -23.56
CA ASN A 96 -12.97 0.45 -24.68
C ASN A 96 -13.37 -1.03 -24.53
N ASN A 97 -13.22 -1.62 -23.35
CA ASN A 97 -13.64 -2.99 -23.06
C ASN A 97 -14.45 -3.07 -21.76
N PRO A 98 -15.70 -2.54 -21.76
CA PRO A 98 -16.54 -2.56 -20.57
C PRO A 98 -16.90 -3.98 -20.12
N GLY A 99 -16.98 -4.95 -21.04
CA GLY A 99 -17.27 -6.35 -20.69
C GLY A 99 -16.17 -7.00 -19.86
N LEU A 100 -14.90 -6.67 -20.09
CA LEU A 100 -13.80 -7.15 -19.24
C LEU A 100 -13.86 -6.52 -17.84
N GLN A 101 -14.21 -5.24 -17.74
CA GLN A 101 -14.39 -4.56 -16.46
C GLN A 101 -15.49 -5.24 -15.64
N GLU A 102 -16.66 -5.46 -16.23
CA GLU A 102 -17.80 -6.14 -15.60
C GLU A 102 -17.42 -7.56 -15.14
N ALA A 103 -16.80 -8.36 -16.00
CA ALA A 103 -16.40 -9.72 -15.65
C ALA A 103 -15.37 -9.79 -14.50
N ILE A 104 -14.44 -8.84 -14.40
CA ILE A 104 -13.50 -8.75 -13.27
C ILE A 104 -14.25 -8.40 -11.98
N ASN A 105 -15.16 -7.44 -12.06
CA ASN A 105 -15.93 -6.95 -10.92
C ASN A 105 -16.82 -8.08 -10.35
N ASP A 106 -17.59 -8.75 -11.19
CA ASP A 106 -18.47 -9.87 -10.79
C ASP A 106 -17.69 -11.01 -10.11
N ASN A 107 -16.49 -11.30 -10.62
CA ASN A 107 -15.62 -12.31 -10.03
C ASN A 107 -15.09 -11.85 -8.66
N LEU A 108 -14.64 -10.60 -8.53
CA LEU A 108 -14.20 -10.04 -7.25
C LEU A 108 -15.32 -10.05 -6.20
N ASP A 109 -16.57 -9.81 -6.60
CA ASP A 109 -17.72 -9.89 -5.71
C ASP A 109 -17.95 -11.32 -5.24
N THR A 110 -17.91 -12.29 -6.15
CA THR A 110 -17.99 -13.72 -5.81
C THR A 110 -16.87 -14.14 -4.83
N LEU A 111 -15.64 -13.69 -5.06
CA LEU A 111 -14.49 -13.98 -4.18
C LEU A 111 -14.59 -13.29 -2.81
N ARG A 112 -15.27 -12.14 -2.75
CA ARG A 112 -15.51 -11.42 -1.49
C ARG A 112 -16.61 -12.10 -0.68
N GLU A 113 -17.73 -12.45 -1.33
CA GLU A 113 -18.85 -13.16 -0.70
C GLU A 113 -18.45 -14.52 -0.16
N SER A 114 -17.57 -15.23 -0.87
CA SER A 114 -17.02 -16.51 -0.40
C SER A 114 -15.96 -16.38 0.71
N GLY A 115 -15.50 -15.17 1.03
CA GLY A 115 -14.47 -14.92 2.05
C GLY A 115 -13.03 -15.16 1.59
N VAL A 116 -12.83 -15.71 0.39
CA VAL A 116 -11.50 -16.06 -0.15
C VAL A 116 -10.54 -14.87 -0.18
N LEU A 117 -11.02 -13.68 -0.53
CA LEU A 117 -10.17 -12.48 -0.52
C LEU A 117 -9.69 -12.14 0.90
N GLY A 118 -10.52 -12.32 1.92
CA GLY A 118 -10.14 -12.13 3.32
C GLY A 118 -9.06 -13.12 3.75
N GLU A 119 -9.21 -14.40 3.40
CA GLU A 119 -8.21 -15.43 3.69
C GLU A 119 -6.86 -15.13 3.03
N ILE A 120 -6.87 -14.64 1.78
CA ILE A 120 -5.65 -14.20 1.08
C ILE A 120 -5.03 -13.01 1.81
N ALA A 121 -5.82 -12.02 2.22
CA ALA A 121 -5.32 -10.85 2.94
C ALA A 121 -4.61 -11.27 4.24
N GLU A 122 -5.24 -12.11 5.05
CA GLU A 122 -4.67 -12.62 6.31
C GLU A 122 -3.40 -13.42 6.10
N LYS A 123 -3.39 -14.31 5.09
CA LYS A 123 -2.20 -15.10 4.72
C LYS A 123 -0.98 -14.23 4.46
N TRP A 124 -1.18 -13.01 3.95
CA TRP A 124 -0.13 -12.04 3.66
C TRP A 124 0.03 -10.95 4.73
N GLY A 125 -0.58 -11.11 5.91
CA GLY A 125 -0.41 -10.20 7.05
C GLY A 125 -1.25 -8.92 6.98
N PHE A 126 -2.30 -8.90 6.16
CA PHE A 126 -3.27 -7.80 6.07
C PHE A 126 -4.55 -8.13 6.84
N SER A 127 -5.31 -7.09 7.21
CA SER A 127 -6.64 -7.30 7.78
C SER A 127 -7.59 -7.83 6.72
N PRO A 128 -8.53 -8.74 7.04
CA PRO A 128 -9.61 -9.12 6.10
C PRO A 128 -10.38 -7.91 5.55
N THR A 129 -10.52 -6.84 6.34
CA THR A 129 -11.25 -5.64 5.93
C THR A 129 -10.51 -4.84 4.84
N ALA A 130 -9.25 -5.19 4.54
CA ALA A 130 -8.50 -4.67 3.40
C ALA A 130 -9.25 -4.89 2.07
N VAL A 131 -9.96 -6.00 1.94
CA VAL A 131 -10.59 -6.37 0.66
C VAL A 131 -11.98 -5.77 0.45
N ALA A 132 -12.42 -4.90 1.37
CA ALA A 132 -13.69 -4.21 1.27
C ALA A 132 -13.72 -3.29 0.05
N GLU A 133 -14.82 -3.34 -0.70
CA GLU A 133 -15.10 -2.38 -1.75
C GLU A 133 -15.31 -1.00 -1.12
N THR A 134 -14.73 0.03 -1.72
CA THR A 134 -15.07 1.41 -1.39
C THR A 134 -15.10 2.28 -2.63
N VAL A 135 -15.55 3.52 -2.46
CA VAL A 135 -15.58 4.53 -3.52
C VAL A 135 -14.15 4.79 -4.03
N PRO A 136 -13.94 4.88 -5.35
CA PRO A 136 -12.66 5.25 -5.93
C PRO A 136 -12.06 6.51 -5.30
N ASN A 137 -10.83 6.38 -4.81
CA ASN A 137 -10.01 7.49 -4.32
C ASN A 137 -9.24 8.11 -5.49
N LEU A 138 -9.99 8.68 -6.44
CA LEU A 138 -9.44 9.46 -7.54
C LEU A 138 -9.05 10.81 -6.98
N LEU A 139 -7.74 11.11 -7.04
CA LEU A 139 -7.17 12.42 -6.69
C LEU A 139 -7.72 13.52 -7.59
#